data_AF-A0A1I8IKA1-F1
#
_entry.id   AF-A0A1I8IKA1-F1
#
_cell.length_a   1.000
_cell.length_b   1.000
_cell.length_c   1.000
_cell.angle_alpha   90.00
_cell.angle_beta   90.00
_cell.angle_gamma   90.00
#
_symmetry.space_group_name_H-M   'P 1'
#
loop_
_entity.id
_entity.type
_entity.pdbx_description
1 polymer ?
#
loop_
_entity_poly.entity_id
_entity_poly.type
_entity_poly.pdbx_seq_one_letter_code
_entity_poly.pdbx_strand_id
1 'polypeptide(L)'
;MPPPPQPLPHHHQQSHFGGPGMFGHQHHHMQGPPPQFHQMPLPQMPQPVPQGDLDERIRTLMQSVNPASIDVPDNSEFYVIKSYSEDDIHRAIKYSIWCSTPHGNTRLNKAYQRATPQGGQVFLLYSVNGSGHFCGVALMTSEVDISKKAGVWCQDKWQGQFTISWLLVKDVPNSQLRHIRIVSNENKPVTNSRDCTQVPLEQGRQVLSILLAYRNTTSIFDDFSHYDRRELEGNSGFNMQS
;
A
#
# COMPACT_ATOMS: atom_id res chain seq x y z
N MET A 1 10.57 43.65 -11.11
CA MET A 1 11.59 42.59 -10.91
C MET A 1 12.68 43.16 -10.03
N PRO A 2 12.95 42.61 -8.84
CA PRO A 2 14.06 43.04 -7.99
C PRO A 2 15.39 42.37 -8.43
N PRO A 3 16.54 43.05 -8.24
CA PRO A 3 17.87 42.52 -8.60
C PRO A 3 18.37 41.45 -7.61
N PRO A 4 19.32 40.60 -8.02
CA PRO A 4 19.84 39.49 -7.19
C PRO A 4 20.81 39.98 -6.09
N PRO A 5 20.90 39.27 -4.94
CA PRO A 5 21.80 39.60 -3.84
C PRO A 5 23.26 39.15 -4.09
N GLN A 6 24.21 39.94 -3.57
CA GLN A 6 25.65 39.70 -3.60
C GLN A 6 26.12 38.78 -2.43
N PRO A 7 27.22 38.01 -2.58
CA PRO A 7 27.75 37.15 -1.52
C PRO A 7 28.63 37.90 -0.50
N LEU A 8 28.54 37.48 0.77
CA LEU A 8 29.33 37.97 1.92
C LEU A 8 30.70 37.24 2.04
N PRO A 9 31.75 37.87 2.60
CA PRO A 9 33.08 37.27 2.71
C PRO A 9 33.28 36.39 3.97
N HIS A 10 34.14 35.38 3.82
CA HIS A 10 34.63 34.48 4.88
C HIS A 10 35.63 35.18 5.82
N HIS A 11 35.45 35.01 7.14
CA HIS A 11 36.44 35.39 8.15
C HIS A 11 37.09 34.14 8.78
N HIS A 12 38.41 34.02 8.60
CA HIS A 12 39.30 33.14 9.37
C HIS A 12 39.62 33.79 10.73
N GLN A 13 39.61 33.02 11.82
CA GLN A 13 40.31 33.41 13.04
C GLN A 13 40.89 32.19 13.77
N GLN A 14 42.22 32.12 13.77
CA GLN A 14 43.05 31.29 14.66
C GLN A 14 43.06 31.88 16.06
N SER A 15 43.20 31.03 17.09
CA SER A 15 43.63 31.45 18.42
C SER A 15 44.64 30.44 19.01
N HIS A 16 45.79 31.00 19.38
CA HIS A 16 46.89 30.39 20.14
C HIS A 16 46.65 30.52 21.65
N PHE A 17 47.08 29.52 22.42
CA PHE A 17 47.65 29.59 23.80
C PHE A 17 48.44 28.26 23.97
N GLY A 18 49.68 28.15 24.44
CA GLY A 18 50.41 28.83 25.52
C GLY A 18 50.75 27.77 26.59
N GLY A 19 52.03 27.33 26.72
CA GLY A 19 52.51 26.38 27.76
C GLY A 19 52.56 27.00 29.18
N PRO A 20 53.28 26.47 30.20
CA PRO A 20 54.36 25.45 30.20
C PRO A 20 54.33 24.44 31.40
N GLY A 21 55.34 23.55 31.52
CA GLY A 21 55.77 23.02 32.83
C GLY A 21 56.13 21.53 32.93
N MET A 22 57.41 21.24 33.23
CA MET A 22 58.01 19.94 33.57
C MET A 22 57.64 19.47 34.98
N PHE A 23 57.57 18.15 35.23
CA PHE A 23 58.29 17.37 36.27
C PHE A 23 57.77 15.92 36.28
N GLY A 24 58.69 14.95 36.41
CA GLY A 24 58.43 13.51 36.22
C GLY A 24 57.55 12.86 37.29
N HIS A 25 57.27 11.57 37.10
CA HIS A 25 57.26 10.49 38.11
C HIS A 25 56.98 9.16 37.37
N GLN A 26 57.80 8.16 37.69
CA GLN A 26 57.73 6.80 37.16
C GLN A 26 56.62 6.04 37.90
N HIS A 27 55.56 5.62 37.19
CA HIS A 27 54.54 4.72 37.73
C HIS A 27 54.34 3.52 36.79
N HIS A 28 54.51 2.33 37.35
CA HIS A 28 54.16 1.05 36.72
C HIS A 28 52.67 1.04 36.36
N HIS A 29 52.34 0.88 35.08
CA HIS A 29 50.98 0.69 34.62
C HIS A 29 50.83 -0.75 34.07
N MET A 30 50.16 -1.60 34.83
CA MET A 30 49.59 -2.86 34.32
C MET A 30 48.56 -2.50 33.23
N GLN A 31 48.73 -3.01 32.01
CA GLN A 31 47.73 -2.90 30.95
C GLN A 31 46.66 -3.98 31.18
N GLY A 32 45.49 -3.58 31.70
CA GLY A 32 44.27 -4.39 31.56
C GLY A 32 43.73 -4.25 30.12
N PRO A 33 43.07 -5.29 29.58
CA PRO A 33 42.48 -5.21 28.24
C PRO A 33 41.37 -4.15 28.20
N PRO A 34 41.17 -3.48 27.05
CA PRO A 34 40.16 -2.44 26.92
C PRO A 34 38.73 -3.03 27.03
N PRO A 35 37.76 -2.26 27.53
CA PRO A 35 36.38 -2.70 27.64
C PRO A 35 35.79 -2.98 26.25
N GLN A 36 35.28 -4.19 26.06
CA GLN A 36 34.56 -4.58 24.85
C GLN A 36 33.19 -3.90 24.84
N PHE A 37 33.05 -2.84 24.06
CA PHE A 37 31.74 -2.32 23.67
C PHE A 37 31.04 -3.41 22.86
N HIS A 38 30.06 -4.08 23.48
CA HIS A 38 29.14 -4.97 22.77
C HIS A 38 28.35 -4.10 21.79
N GLN A 39 28.67 -4.20 20.51
CA GLN A 39 27.90 -3.58 19.44
C GLN A 39 26.49 -4.20 19.50
N MET A 40 25.49 -3.39 19.85
CA MET A 40 24.10 -3.82 19.67
C MET A 40 23.86 -4.06 18.18
N PRO A 41 23.14 -5.11 17.79
CA PRO A 41 22.84 -5.36 16.38
C PRO A 41 22.11 -4.14 15.81
N LEU A 42 22.63 -3.61 14.69
CA LEU A 42 21.92 -2.62 13.89
C LEU A 42 20.54 -3.19 13.52
N PRO A 43 19.46 -2.36 13.51
CA PRO A 43 18.18 -2.79 12.98
C PRO A 43 18.38 -3.26 11.55
N GLN A 44 18.15 -4.56 11.30
CA GLN A 44 18.22 -5.11 9.96
C GLN A 44 17.11 -4.45 9.14
N MET A 45 17.47 -3.78 8.05
CA MET A 45 16.47 -3.30 7.10
C MET A 45 15.71 -4.50 6.51
N PRO A 46 14.39 -4.39 6.28
CA PRO A 46 13.61 -5.46 5.66
C PRO A 46 14.27 -5.88 4.36
N GLN A 47 14.63 -7.16 4.24
CA GLN A 47 15.19 -7.71 3.01
C GLN A 47 14.09 -7.72 1.92
N PRO A 48 14.40 -7.36 0.66
CA PRO A 48 13.47 -7.55 -0.46
C PRO A 48 13.07 -9.03 -0.54
N VAL A 49 11.78 -9.31 -0.67
CA VAL A 49 11.28 -10.68 -0.86
C VAL A 49 11.91 -11.26 -2.14
N PRO A 50 12.50 -12.47 -2.11
CA PRO A 50 13.07 -13.08 -3.31
C PRO A 50 12.03 -13.20 -4.42
N GLN A 51 12.37 -12.77 -5.64
CA GLN A 51 11.44 -12.74 -6.78
C GLN A 51 10.77 -14.09 -7.07
N GLY A 52 11.49 -15.21 -6.88
CA GLY A 52 10.93 -16.56 -7.10
C GLY A 52 9.80 -16.95 -6.15
N ASP A 53 9.82 -16.46 -4.91
CA ASP A 53 8.74 -16.67 -3.93
C ASP A 53 7.49 -15.88 -4.34
N LEU A 54 7.69 -14.69 -4.91
CA LEU A 54 6.60 -13.85 -5.38
C LEU A 54 5.85 -14.45 -6.58
N ASP A 55 6.56 -15.02 -7.54
CA ASP A 55 5.97 -15.66 -8.70
C ASP A 55 5.13 -16.90 -8.30
N GLU A 56 5.60 -17.69 -7.33
CA GLU A 56 4.86 -18.83 -6.79
C GLU A 56 3.60 -18.39 -6.03
N ARG A 57 3.69 -17.32 -5.26
CA ARG A 57 2.52 -16.70 -4.59
C ARG A 57 1.47 -16.25 -5.60
N ILE A 58 1.88 -15.62 -6.70
CA ILE A 58 0.94 -15.18 -7.75
C ILE A 58 0.28 -16.38 -8.44
N ARG A 59 1.04 -17.43 -8.77
CA ARG A 59 0.47 -18.67 -9.33
C ARG A 59 -0.55 -19.31 -8.39
N THR A 60 -0.25 -19.37 -7.10
CA THR A 60 -1.16 -19.88 -6.07
C THR A 60 -2.41 -19.01 -5.95
N LEU A 61 -2.26 -17.69 -6.06
CA LEU A 61 -3.38 -16.77 -6.04
C LEU A 61 -4.30 -16.98 -7.24
N MET A 62 -3.75 -17.09 -8.46
CA MET A 62 -4.53 -17.34 -9.68
C MET A 62 -5.40 -18.61 -9.60
N GLN A 63 -4.99 -19.60 -8.82
CA GLN A 63 -5.73 -20.85 -8.60
C GLN A 63 -6.78 -20.76 -7.49
N SER A 64 -6.64 -19.79 -6.56
CA SER A 64 -7.51 -19.68 -5.37
C SER A 64 -8.57 -18.58 -5.46
N VAL A 65 -8.38 -17.58 -6.33
CA VAL A 65 -9.40 -16.55 -6.59
C VAL A 65 -10.55 -17.06 -7.46
N ASN A 66 -11.63 -16.29 -7.51
CA ASN A 66 -12.86 -16.62 -8.23
C ASN A 66 -13.53 -17.92 -7.74
N PRO A 67 -13.76 -18.08 -6.42
CA PRO A 67 -14.44 -19.25 -5.88
C PRO A 67 -15.89 -19.34 -6.37
N ALA A 68 -16.51 -20.51 -6.22
CA ALA A 68 -17.91 -20.71 -6.62
C ALA A 68 -18.92 -19.97 -5.72
N SER A 69 -18.56 -19.72 -4.46
CA SER A 69 -19.39 -19.05 -3.46
C SER A 69 -18.53 -18.27 -2.48
N ILE A 70 -19.05 -17.15 -1.98
CA ILE A 70 -18.43 -16.33 -0.94
C ILE A 70 -19.49 -16.11 0.15
N ASP A 71 -19.17 -16.49 1.38
CA ASP A 71 -20.03 -16.18 2.53
C ASP A 71 -19.84 -14.73 2.97
N VAL A 72 -20.92 -14.08 3.40
CA VAL A 72 -20.92 -12.67 3.82
C VAL A 72 -21.57 -12.57 5.19
N PRO A 73 -20.77 -12.54 6.28
CA PRO A 73 -21.30 -12.38 7.63
C PRO A 73 -22.13 -11.10 7.77
N ASP A 74 -23.13 -11.11 8.65
CA ASP A 74 -24.10 -9.98 8.77
C ASP A 74 -23.47 -8.66 9.21
N ASN A 75 -22.39 -8.70 10.00
CA ASN A 75 -21.69 -7.48 10.45
C ASN A 75 -20.65 -6.98 9.45
N SER A 76 -20.69 -7.48 8.21
CA SER A 76 -19.75 -7.08 7.16
C SER A 76 -20.07 -5.70 6.58
N GLU A 77 -19.04 -5.02 6.11
CA GLU A 77 -19.17 -3.72 5.44
C GLU A 77 -18.57 -3.78 4.03
N PHE A 78 -19.17 -3.06 3.09
CA PHE A 78 -18.71 -3.01 1.69
C PHE A 78 -18.28 -1.59 1.32
N TYR A 79 -17.16 -1.49 0.60
CA TYR A 79 -16.62 -0.21 0.12
C TYR A 79 -16.17 -0.30 -1.33
N VAL A 80 -16.52 0.71 -2.12
CA VAL A 80 -15.94 0.88 -3.46
C VAL A 80 -14.54 1.47 -3.32
N ILE A 81 -13.58 0.85 -3.99
CA ILE A 81 -12.20 1.33 -4.11
C ILE A 81 -11.96 1.79 -5.55
N LYS A 82 -11.53 3.04 -5.69
CA LYS A 82 -11.25 3.67 -6.99
C LYS A 82 -9.75 3.86 -7.17
N SER A 83 -9.14 3.01 -7.99
CA SER A 83 -7.74 3.18 -8.36
C SER A 83 -7.58 4.24 -9.46
N TYR A 84 -6.44 4.95 -9.44
CA TYR A 84 -6.05 5.84 -10.53
C TYR A 84 -5.40 5.10 -11.70
N SER A 85 -4.77 3.95 -11.45
CA SER A 85 -4.06 3.18 -12.47
C SER A 85 -4.28 1.68 -12.30
N GLU A 86 -4.14 0.94 -13.39
CA GLU A 86 -4.06 -0.53 -13.37
C GLU A 86 -2.74 -1.01 -12.76
N ASP A 87 -1.66 -0.25 -12.88
CA ASP A 87 -0.39 -0.51 -12.20
C ASP A 87 -0.56 -0.65 -10.68
N ASP A 88 -1.39 0.20 -10.04
CA ASP A 88 -1.65 0.10 -8.60
C ASP A 88 -2.48 -1.16 -8.26
N ILE A 89 -3.36 -1.62 -9.17
CA ILE A 89 -4.11 -2.88 -8.99
C ILE A 89 -3.16 -4.08 -9.10
N HIS A 90 -2.27 -4.09 -10.11
CA HIS A 90 -1.25 -5.13 -10.27
C HIS A 90 -0.41 -5.26 -9.00
N ARG A 91 0.11 -4.14 -8.47
CA ARG A 91 0.92 -4.15 -7.25
C ARG A 91 0.14 -4.57 -6.01
N ALA A 92 -1.14 -4.21 -5.93
CA ALA A 92 -2.01 -4.64 -4.85
C ALA A 92 -2.27 -6.15 -4.86
N ILE A 93 -2.34 -6.76 -6.04
CA ILE A 93 -2.38 -8.22 -6.22
C ILE A 93 -1.04 -8.83 -5.82
N LYS A 94 0.05 -8.33 -6.41
CA LYS A 94 1.42 -8.80 -6.21
C LYS A 94 1.83 -8.80 -4.74
N TYR A 95 1.60 -7.70 -4.04
CA TYR A 95 2.08 -7.52 -2.67
C TYR A 95 1.00 -7.73 -1.60
N SER A 96 -0.26 -7.98 -1.99
CA SER A 96 -1.38 -8.20 -1.06
C SER A 96 -1.57 -7.04 -0.07
N ILE A 97 -1.38 -5.82 -0.55
CA ILE A 97 -1.52 -4.59 0.24
C ILE A 97 -2.33 -3.55 -0.53
N TRP A 98 -2.87 -2.57 0.20
CA TRP A 98 -3.48 -1.38 -0.39
C TRP A 98 -3.18 -0.14 0.43
N CYS A 99 -3.30 1.01 -0.23
CA CYS A 99 -3.34 2.32 0.39
C CYS A 99 -4.35 3.20 -0.36
N SER A 100 -5.21 3.88 0.38
CA SER A 100 -6.13 4.90 -0.15
C SER A 100 -5.62 6.30 0.23
N THR A 101 -6.44 7.31 -0.03
CA THR A 101 -6.25 8.68 0.47
C THR A 101 -6.22 8.73 2.00
N PRO A 102 -5.64 9.75 2.65
CA PRO A 102 -5.67 9.87 4.12
C PRO A 102 -7.08 9.77 4.72
N HIS A 103 -8.06 10.39 4.05
CA HIS A 103 -9.47 10.30 4.44
C HIS A 103 -10.03 8.89 4.24
N GLY A 104 -9.74 8.26 3.09
CA GLY A 104 -10.14 6.90 2.79
C GLY A 104 -9.57 5.87 3.77
N ASN A 105 -8.27 5.95 4.04
CA ASN A 105 -7.56 5.14 5.05
C ASN A 105 -8.21 5.27 6.42
N THR A 106 -8.50 6.50 6.88
CA THR A 106 -9.20 6.72 8.16
C THR A 106 -10.57 6.04 8.18
N ARG A 107 -11.31 6.12 7.07
CA ARG A 107 -12.66 5.54 6.96
C ARG A 107 -12.62 4.01 6.95
N LEU A 108 -11.74 3.42 6.16
CA LEU A 108 -11.57 1.97 6.07
C LEU A 108 -11.05 1.38 7.38
N ASN A 109 -10.10 2.05 8.05
CA ASN A 109 -9.61 1.61 9.34
C ASN A 109 -10.72 1.54 10.39
N LYS A 110 -11.58 2.58 10.46
CA LYS A 110 -12.74 2.58 11.35
C LYS A 110 -13.72 1.46 11.03
N ALA A 111 -13.95 1.18 9.74
CA ALA A 111 -14.82 0.07 9.34
C ALA A 111 -14.25 -1.27 9.80
N TYR A 112 -12.95 -1.50 9.59
CA TYR A 112 -12.27 -2.73 10.02
C TYR A 112 -12.33 -2.92 11.54
N GLN A 113 -12.02 -1.87 12.30
CA GLN A 113 -12.08 -1.89 13.77
C GLN A 113 -13.50 -2.11 14.32
N ARG A 114 -14.55 -1.79 13.56
CA ARG A 114 -15.95 -2.04 13.96
C ARG A 114 -16.43 -3.43 13.56
N ALA A 115 -16.18 -3.84 12.31
CA ALA A 115 -16.72 -5.07 11.74
C ALA A 115 -16.04 -6.31 12.33
N THR A 116 -14.71 -6.32 12.39
CA THR A 116 -13.92 -7.50 12.77
C THR A 116 -14.25 -8.02 14.17
N PRO A 117 -14.35 -7.18 15.23
CA PRO A 117 -14.73 -7.67 16.56
C PRO A 117 -16.15 -8.25 16.66
N GLN A 118 -17.02 -7.91 15.70
CA GLN A 118 -18.40 -8.42 15.61
C GLN A 118 -18.52 -9.64 14.68
N GLY A 119 -17.38 -10.23 14.26
CA GLY A 119 -17.35 -11.34 13.30
C GLY A 119 -17.68 -10.93 11.85
N GLY A 120 -17.72 -9.63 11.58
CA GLY A 120 -17.89 -9.07 10.24
C GLY A 120 -16.58 -8.99 9.47
N GLN A 121 -16.68 -8.79 8.16
CA GLN A 121 -15.54 -8.59 7.27
C GLN A 121 -15.70 -7.29 6.47
N VAL A 122 -14.59 -6.69 6.03
CA VAL A 122 -14.63 -5.50 5.18
C VAL A 122 -14.28 -5.89 3.75
N PHE A 123 -15.28 -5.84 2.88
CA PHE A 123 -15.17 -6.12 1.45
C PHE A 123 -14.86 -4.86 0.67
N LEU A 124 -13.88 -4.97 -0.23
CA LEU A 124 -13.36 -3.90 -1.06
C LEU A 124 -13.64 -4.22 -2.53
N LEU A 125 -14.46 -3.39 -3.17
CA LEU A 125 -14.92 -3.55 -4.55
C LEU A 125 -14.08 -2.66 -5.47
N TYR A 126 -13.10 -3.26 -6.17
CA TYR A 126 -12.10 -2.52 -6.93
C TYR A 126 -12.59 -2.15 -8.34
N SER A 127 -12.34 -0.90 -8.72
CA SER A 127 -12.58 -0.41 -10.08
C SER A 127 -11.62 0.73 -10.42
N VAL A 128 -10.93 0.64 -11.55
CA VAL A 128 -10.05 1.71 -12.03
C VAL A 128 -10.88 2.88 -12.58
N ASN A 129 -10.46 4.11 -12.32
CA ASN A 129 -11.13 5.30 -12.84
C ASN A 129 -11.13 5.32 -14.38
N GLY A 130 -12.30 5.55 -14.99
CA GLY A 130 -12.44 5.59 -16.45
C GLY A 130 -12.48 4.23 -17.16
N SER A 131 -12.22 3.12 -16.46
CA SER A 131 -12.18 1.77 -17.05
C SER A 131 -13.53 1.21 -17.53
N GLY A 132 -14.64 1.73 -16.98
CA GLY A 132 -15.98 1.25 -17.29
C GLY A 132 -16.35 -0.12 -16.69
N HIS A 133 -15.52 -0.68 -15.80
CA HIS A 133 -15.76 -1.98 -15.17
C HIS A 133 -15.27 -2.04 -13.72
N PHE A 134 -15.71 -3.05 -12.97
CA PHE A 134 -15.07 -3.48 -11.72
C PHE A 134 -14.10 -4.62 -12.05
N CYS A 135 -12.90 -4.61 -11.47
CA CYS A 135 -11.81 -5.55 -11.81
C CYS A 135 -11.54 -6.59 -10.70
N GLY A 136 -12.16 -6.46 -9.53
CA GLY A 136 -12.02 -7.48 -8.50
C GLY A 136 -12.64 -7.13 -7.16
N VAL A 137 -12.54 -8.07 -6.23
CA VAL A 137 -12.99 -7.96 -4.85
C VAL A 137 -11.90 -8.50 -3.94
N ALA A 138 -11.59 -7.76 -2.87
CA ALA A 138 -10.69 -8.24 -1.82
C ALA A 138 -11.30 -8.01 -0.43
N LEU A 139 -10.81 -8.75 0.56
CA LEU A 139 -11.03 -8.48 1.97
C LEU A 139 -9.91 -7.60 2.50
N MET A 140 -10.24 -6.63 3.34
CA MET A 140 -9.26 -6.01 4.23
C MET A 140 -8.91 -7.00 5.35
N THR A 141 -7.61 -7.23 5.59
CA THR A 141 -7.12 -8.25 6.54
C THR A 141 -6.24 -7.69 7.66
N SER A 142 -6.02 -6.37 7.69
CA SER A 142 -5.36 -5.68 8.80
C SER A 142 -5.91 -4.28 8.99
N GLU A 143 -5.61 -3.69 10.15
CA GLU A 143 -5.72 -2.25 10.34
C GLU A 143 -4.74 -1.48 9.43
N VAL A 144 -4.98 -0.18 9.28
CA VAL A 144 -4.10 0.73 8.55
C VAL A 144 -2.94 1.16 9.42
N ASP A 145 -1.73 0.85 8.97
CA ASP A 145 -0.49 1.37 9.53
C ASP A 145 -0.12 2.68 8.82
N ILE A 146 -0.45 3.82 9.43
CA ILE A 146 -0.19 5.17 8.89
C ILE A 146 1.31 5.46 8.79
N SER A 147 2.15 4.81 9.60
CA SER A 147 3.59 5.04 9.63
C SER A 147 4.31 4.44 8.41
N LYS A 148 3.69 3.46 7.75
CA LYS A 148 4.24 2.81 6.58
C LYS A 148 3.97 3.60 5.30
N LYS A 149 5.01 3.72 4.49
CA LYS A 149 4.92 4.03 3.07
C LYS A 149 5.41 2.81 2.32
N ALA A 150 4.54 2.20 1.53
CA ALA A 150 4.91 1.00 0.78
C ALA A 150 5.99 1.30 -0.27
N GLY A 151 6.05 2.54 -0.78
CA GLY A 151 7.00 2.96 -1.82
C GLY A 151 6.74 2.32 -3.20
N VAL A 152 5.69 1.51 -3.33
CA VAL A 152 5.34 0.80 -4.56
C VAL A 152 4.25 1.51 -5.38
N TRP A 153 3.57 2.53 -4.86
CA TRP A 153 2.42 3.13 -5.53
C TRP A 153 2.83 4.09 -6.65
N CYS A 154 1.98 4.25 -7.68
CA CYS A 154 2.21 5.20 -8.77
C CYS A 154 2.29 6.66 -8.32
N GLN A 155 1.80 6.99 -7.11
CA GLN A 155 1.90 8.34 -6.56
C GLN A 155 2.55 8.28 -5.17
N ASP A 156 3.71 8.92 -5.03
CA ASP A 156 4.52 8.95 -3.79
C ASP A 156 3.90 9.70 -2.60
N LYS A 157 2.70 10.27 -2.78
CA LYS A 157 2.01 11.04 -1.75
C LYS A 157 1.19 10.19 -0.78
N TRP A 158 0.95 8.92 -1.09
CA TRP A 158 0.09 8.07 -0.27
C TRP A 158 0.86 7.54 0.96
N GLN A 159 0.31 7.81 2.14
CA GLN A 159 0.83 7.34 3.42
C GLN A 159 -0.22 6.45 4.08
N GLY A 160 0.24 5.36 4.70
CA GLY A 160 -0.63 4.30 5.17
C GLY A 160 -0.45 3.04 4.34
N GLN A 161 -0.62 1.90 4.99
CA GLN A 161 -0.70 0.60 4.33
C GLN A 161 -1.57 -0.32 5.16
N PHE A 162 -2.38 -1.14 4.50
CA PHE A 162 -3.06 -2.28 5.12
C PHE A 162 -2.96 -3.49 4.20
N THR A 163 -3.08 -4.69 4.77
CA THR A 163 -3.06 -5.93 3.99
C THR A 163 -4.45 -6.27 3.49
N ILE A 164 -4.49 -6.92 2.33
CA ILE A 164 -5.71 -7.40 1.70
C ILE A 164 -5.57 -8.84 1.24
N SER A 165 -6.69 -9.54 1.09
CA SER A 165 -6.78 -10.87 0.49
C SER A 165 -7.77 -10.85 -0.66
N TRP A 166 -7.31 -11.11 -1.89
CA TRP A 166 -8.14 -11.08 -3.08
C TRP A 166 -9.08 -12.30 -3.11
N LEU A 167 -10.37 -12.05 -3.34
CA LEU A 167 -11.41 -13.06 -3.53
C LEU A 167 -11.74 -13.23 -5.00
N LEU A 168 -11.94 -12.12 -5.72
CA LEU A 168 -12.25 -12.10 -7.14
C LEU A 168 -11.21 -11.26 -7.87
N VAL A 169 -10.72 -11.76 -9.01
CA VAL A 169 -9.88 -11.00 -9.94
C VAL A 169 -10.41 -11.31 -11.34
N LYS A 170 -11.26 -10.40 -11.84
CA LYS A 170 -11.92 -10.50 -13.14
C LYS A 170 -12.66 -9.21 -13.47
N ASP A 171 -12.78 -8.94 -14.77
CA ASP A 171 -13.45 -7.74 -15.24
C ASP A 171 -14.95 -7.96 -15.40
N VAL A 172 -15.74 -7.07 -14.79
CA VAL A 172 -17.20 -7.06 -14.87
C VAL A 172 -17.68 -5.68 -15.31
N PRO A 173 -18.27 -5.55 -16.52
CA PRO A 173 -18.70 -4.27 -17.06
C PRO A 173 -19.73 -3.55 -16.18
N ASN A 174 -19.65 -2.22 -16.11
CA ASN A 174 -20.58 -1.38 -15.35
C ASN A 174 -22.05 -1.56 -15.80
N SER A 175 -22.30 -1.99 -17.03
CA SER A 175 -23.65 -2.30 -17.52
C SER A 175 -24.36 -3.36 -16.68
N GLN A 176 -23.61 -4.27 -16.07
CA GLN A 176 -24.14 -5.31 -15.18
C GLN A 176 -24.52 -4.77 -13.79
N LEU A 177 -23.97 -3.63 -13.37
CA LEU A 177 -24.10 -3.12 -11.99
C LEU A 177 -24.87 -1.80 -11.88
N ARG A 178 -25.02 -1.06 -12.99
CA ARG A 178 -25.62 0.30 -13.01
C ARG A 178 -27.06 0.39 -12.49
N HIS A 179 -27.76 -0.73 -12.38
CA HIS A 179 -29.13 -0.79 -11.85
C HIS A 179 -29.16 -0.78 -10.31
N ILE A 180 -28.06 -1.17 -9.65
CA ILE A 180 -27.93 -1.11 -8.19
C ILE A 180 -27.62 0.33 -7.81
N ARG A 181 -28.49 0.91 -6.98
CA ARG A 181 -28.41 2.31 -6.53
C ARG A 181 -28.15 2.40 -5.04
N ILE A 182 -27.35 3.38 -4.64
CA ILE A 182 -26.99 3.62 -3.25
C ILE A 182 -27.80 4.80 -2.74
N VAL A 183 -28.80 4.53 -1.90
CA VAL A 183 -29.70 5.55 -1.34
C VAL A 183 -28.92 6.62 -0.56
N SER A 184 -27.94 6.21 0.24
CA SER A 184 -27.06 7.11 1.01
C SER A 184 -26.12 7.97 0.16
N ASN A 185 -26.06 7.73 -1.16
CA ASN A 185 -25.22 8.46 -2.11
C ASN A 185 -26.09 9.09 -3.21
N GLU A 186 -27.09 9.87 -2.80
CA GLU A 186 -28.00 10.60 -3.72
C GLU A 186 -28.73 9.66 -4.72
N ASN A 187 -28.96 8.40 -4.33
CA ASN A 187 -29.55 7.37 -5.18
C ASN A 187 -28.81 7.15 -6.53
N LYS A 188 -27.52 7.49 -6.56
CA LYS A 188 -26.66 7.27 -7.72
C LYS A 188 -26.36 5.78 -7.89
N PRO A 189 -26.15 5.30 -9.14
CA PRO A 189 -25.65 3.96 -9.38
C PRO A 189 -24.36 3.67 -8.62
N VAL A 190 -24.16 2.43 -8.16
CA VAL A 190 -22.91 2.01 -7.50
C VAL A 190 -21.68 2.25 -8.37
N THR A 191 -21.83 2.18 -9.70
CA THR A 191 -20.79 2.44 -10.70
C THR A 191 -20.28 3.89 -10.71
N ASN A 192 -21.04 4.81 -10.11
CA ASN A 192 -20.70 6.24 -10.04
C ASN A 192 -20.12 6.63 -8.68
N SER A 193 -19.80 5.64 -7.84
CA SER A 193 -19.22 5.84 -6.53
C SER A 193 -17.81 6.43 -6.61
N ARG A 194 -17.49 7.29 -5.64
CA ARG A 194 -16.12 7.79 -5.42
C ARG A 194 -15.33 6.78 -4.59
N ASP A 195 -14.03 7.01 -4.47
CA ASP A 195 -13.18 6.20 -3.61
C ASP A 195 -13.70 6.14 -2.16
N CYS A 196 -13.59 4.97 -1.54
CA CYS A 196 -14.08 4.67 -0.19
C CYS A 196 -15.56 4.99 0.05
N THR A 197 -16.39 4.94 -0.99
CA THR A 197 -17.85 5.02 -0.83
C THR A 197 -18.36 3.74 -0.18
N GLN A 198 -19.02 3.86 0.98
CA GLN A 198 -19.68 2.73 1.62
C GLN A 198 -20.90 2.30 0.81
N VAL A 199 -21.02 1.00 0.57
CA VAL A 199 -22.19 0.37 -0.02
C VAL A 199 -22.97 -0.31 1.12
N PRO A 200 -24.28 -0.03 1.28
CA PRO A 200 -25.05 -0.72 2.31
C PRO A 200 -25.05 -2.24 2.07
N LEU A 201 -25.13 -3.01 3.15
CA LEU A 201 -24.91 -4.47 3.16
C LEU A 201 -25.68 -5.20 2.07
N GLU A 202 -26.99 -4.95 1.95
CA GLU A 202 -27.85 -5.64 0.97
C GLU A 202 -27.46 -5.32 -0.48
N GLN A 203 -27.17 -4.05 -0.79
CA GLN A 203 -26.63 -3.67 -2.09
C GLN A 203 -25.23 -4.26 -2.32
N GLY A 204 -24.40 -4.34 -1.29
CA GLY A 204 -23.08 -4.97 -1.33
C GLY A 204 -23.17 -6.45 -1.70
N ARG A 205 -24.10 -7.19 -1.08
CA ARG A 205 -24.42 -8.59 -1.41
C ARG A 205 -24.91 -8.75 -2.86
N GLN A 206 -25.77 -7.85 -3.33
CA GLN A 206 -26.22 -7.86 -4.73
C GLN A 206 -25.06 -7.64 -5.70
N VAL A 207 -24.19 -6.65 -5.44
CA VAL A 207 -23.00 -6.40 -6.26
C VAL A 207 -22.10 -7.63 -6.26
N LEU A 208 -21.77 -8.18 -5.10
CA LEU A 208 -20.91 -9.36 -4.98
C LEU A 208 -21.51 -10.56 -5.72
N SER A 209 -22.82 -10.79 -5.61
CA SER A 209 -23.49 -11.88 -6.33
C SER A 209 -23.39 -11.73 -7.84
N ILE A 210 -23.56 -10.52 -8.39
CA ILE A 210 -23.42 -10.27 -9.82
C ILE A 210 -21.97 -10.46 -10.26
N LEU A 211 -21.02 -9.91 -9.50
CA LEU A 211 -19.60 -10.08 -9.76
C LEU A 211 -19.23 -11.56 -9.80
N LEU A 212 -19.65 -12.33 -8.79
CA LEU A 212 -19.40 -13.77 -8.69
C LEU A 212 -19.97 -14.55 -9.88
N ALA A 213 -21.24 -14.31 -10.24
CA ALA A 213 -21.92 -15.04 -11.31
C ALA A 213 -21.46 -14.66 -12.72
N TYR A 214 -20.87 -13.48 -12.91
CA TYR A 214 -20.44 -13.03 -14.23
C TYR A 214 -19.32 -13.91 -14.79
N ARG A 215 -19.52 -14.43 -16.00
CA ARG A 215 -18.51 -15.16 -16.77
C ARG A 215 -17.65 -14.16 -17.53
N ASN A 216 -16.52 -13.79 -16.94
CA ASN A 216 -15.58 -12.87 -17.55
C ASN A 216 -14.80 -13.53 -18.69
N THR A 217 -14.33 -12.70 -19.60
CA THR A 217 -13.40 -13.09 -20.67
C THR A 217 -12.02 -12.47 -20.49
N THR A 218 -11.90 -11.48 -19.61
CA THR A 218 -10.66 -10.73 -19.35
C THR A 218 -10.44 -10.55 -17.85
N SER A 219 -9.18 -10.39 -17.48
CA SER A 219 -8.73 -9.94 -16.17
C SER A 219 -7.33 -9.34 -16.25
N ILE A 220 -6.89 -8.62 -15.23
CA ILE A 220 -5.51 -8.12 -15.15
C ILE A 220 -4.43 -9.21 -15.22
N PHE A 221 -4.78 -10.49 -14.98
CA PHE A 221 -3.82 -11.58 -15.15
C PHE A 221 -3.38 -11.79 -16.60
N ASP A 222 -4.21 -11.41 -17.57
CA ASP A 222 -3.89 -11.52 -19.00
C ASP A 222 -2.69 -10.63 -19.37
N ASP A 223 -2.54 -9.50 -18.66
CA ASP A 223 -1.51 -8.49 -18.87
C ASP A 223 -0.47 -8.42 -17.73
N PHE A 224 -0.43 -9.42 -16.83
CA PHE A 224 0.39 -9.34 -15.60
C PHE A 224 1.88 -9.11 -15.90
N SER A 225 2.42 -9.81 -16.91
CA SER A 225 3.82 -9.69 -17.33
C SER A 225 4.16 -8.32 -17.93
N HIS A 226 3.18 -7.63 -18.52
CA HIS A 226 3.34 -6.25 -19.00
C HIS A 226 3.55 -5.30 -17.81
N TYR A 227 2.74 -5.45 -16.76
CA TYR A 227 2.86 -4.65 -15.54
C TYR A 227 4.13 -4.94 -14.74
N ASP A 228 4.57 -6.20 -14.67
CA ASP A 228 5.86 -6.54 -14.05
C ASP A 228 7.03 -5.83 -14.73
N ARG A 229 7.03 -5.77 -16.07
CA ARG A 229 8.08 -5.07 -16.81
C ARG A 229 8.07 -3.57 -16.54
N ARG A 230 6.89 -2.95 -16.54
CA ARG A 230 6.73 -1.52 -16.26
C ARG A 230 7.17 -1.15 -14.84
N GLU A 231 6.93 -2.03 -13.87
CA GLU A 231 7.42 -1.85 -12.50
C GLU A 231 8.95 -1.86 -12.43
N LEU A 232 9.61 -2.82 -13.10
CA LEU A 232 11.07 -2.90 -13.16
C LEU A 232 11.70 -1.67 -13.83
N GLU A 233 11.11 -1.21 -14.93
CA GLU A 233 11.56 -0.01 -15.65
C GLU A 233 11.40 1.26 -14.80
N GLY A 234 10.27 1.39 -14.08
CA GLY A 234 10.02 2.50 -13.16
C GLY A 234 11.01 2.56 -11.98
N ASN A 235 11.37 1.41 -11.41
CA ASN A 235 12.37 1.34 -10.35
C ASN A 235 13.81 1.61 -10.86
N SER A 236 14.11 1.26 -12.11
CA SER A 236 15.45 1.46 -12.71
C SER A 236 15.78 2.94 -12.95
N GLY A 237 14.77 3.79 -13.17
CA GLY A 237 14.95 5.24 -13.31
C GLY A 237 15.34 5.96 -12.02
N PHE A 238 15.10 5.36 -10.85
CA PHE A 238 15.46 5.93 -9.55
C PHE A 238 16.94 5.74 -9.17
N ASN A 239 17.60 4.71 -9.72
CA ASN A 239 18.98 4.35 -9.36
C ASN A 239 20.07 5.06 -10.19
N MET A 240 19.71 5.97 -11.12
CA MET A 240 20.67 6.71 -11.96
C MET A 240 20.89 8.17 -11.52
N GLN A 241 20.34 8.62 -10.38
CA GLN A 241 20.48 10.01 -9.89
C GLN A 241 21.10 10.14 -8.48
N SER A 242 21.82 9.13 -7.99
CA SER A 242 22.58 9.21 -6.73
C SER A 242 24.08 9.26 -6.97
#